data_AF-A0A933T3L8-F1
#
_entry.id   AF-A0A933T3L8-F1
#
_cell.length_a   1.000
_cell.length_b   1.000
_cell.length_c   1.000
_cell.angle_alpha   90.00
_cell.angle_beta   90.00
_cell.angle_gamma   90.00
#
_symmetry.space_group_name_H-M   'P 1'
#
loop_
_entity.id
_entity.type
_entity.pdbx_description
1 polymer ?
#
loop_
_entity_poly.entity_id
_entity_poly.type
_entity_poly.pdbx_seq_one_letter_code
_entity_poly.pdbx_strand_id
1 'polypeptide(L)' 'MKTLKSIFKKFENAMFAVTFAEAGEFETAKQFMQEEEPPHKKISKKSSGEYVSKIAVNSAVGSN' A
#
# COMPACT_ATOMS: atom_id res chain seq x y z
N MET A 1 3.94 20.59 -3.99
CA MET A 1 5.31 20.04 -3.90
C MET A 1 5.39 18.50 -3.93
N LYS A 2 4.40 17.76 -3.40
CA LYS A 2 4.44 16.27 -3.34
C LYS A 2 4.52 15.59 -4.72
N THR A 3 3.86 16.15 -5.73
CA THR A 3 3.81 15.60 -7.10
C THR A 3 5.15 15.71 -7.82
N LEU A 4 5.83 16.87 -7.70
CA LEU A 4 7.18 17.07 -8.24
C LEU A 4 8.18 16.08 -7.62
N LYS A 5 8.15 15.91 -6.30
CA LYS A 5 9.03 14.97 -5.60
C LYS A 5 8.85 13.52 -6.08
N SER A 6 7.62 13.13 -6.40
CA SER A 6 7.33 11.81 -6.98
C SER A 6 7.97 11.65 -8.35
N ILE A 7 7.79 12.63 -9.25
CA ILE A 7 8.36 12.59 -10.60
C ILE A 7 9.90 12.54 -10.57
N PHE A 8 10.54 13.32 -9.70
CA PHE A 8 12.00 13.27 -9.54
C PHE A 8 12.48 11.89 -9.07
N LYS A 9 11.79 11.27 -8.11
CA LYS A 9 12.15 9.93 -7.65
C LYS A 9 12.04 8.88 -8.77
N LYS A 10 11.00 8.97 -9.62
CA LYS A 10 10.86 8.06 -10.78
C LYS A 10 12.01 8.22 -11.78
N PHE A 11 12.39 9.47 -12.03
CA PHE A 11 13.49 9.78 -12.92
C PHE A 11 14.82 9.26 -12.39
N GLU A 12 15.11 9.46 -11.10
CA GLU A 12 16.31 8.92 -10.45
C GLU A 12 16.37 7.39 -10.54
N ASN A 13 15.27 6.70 -10.21
CA ASN A 13 15.19 5.24 -10.31
C ASN A 13 15.40 4.75 -11.76
N ALA A 14 14.87 5.45 -12.76
CA ALA A 14 15.08 5.12 -14.16
C ALA A 14 16.54 5.27 -14.58
N MET A 15 17.21 6.35 -14.16
CA MET A 15 18.63 6.57 -14.43
C MET A 15 19.49 5.45 -13.82
N PHE A 16 19.23 5.07 -12.56
CA PHE A 16 19.92 3.95 -11.94
C PHE A 16 19.66 2.63 -12.66
N ALA A 17 18.40 2.34 -13.00
CA ALA A 17 18.05 1.12 -13.74
C ALA A 17 18.82 1.02 -15.06
N VAL A 18 18.95 2.12 -15.80
CA VAL A 18 19.73 2.17 -17.04
C VAL A 18 21.21 1.88 -16.77
N THR A 19 21.82 2.54 -15.78
CA THR A 19 23.24 2.32 -15.44
C THR A 19 23.53 0.87 -15.05
N PHE A 20 22.68 0.25 -14.24
CA PHE A 20 22.85 -1.15 -13.86
C PHE A 20 22.63 -2.10 -15.04
N ALA A 21 21.67 -1.80 -15.93
CA ALA A 21 21.46 -2.58 -17.15
C ALA A 21 22.68 -2.51 -18.09
N GLU A 22 23.29 -1.34 -18.23
CA GLU A 22 24.53 -1.13 -19.02
C GLU A 22 25.73 -1.88 -18.42
N ALA A 23 25.80 -1.99 -17.09
CA ALA A 23 26.81 -2.79 -16.39
C ALA A 23 26.56 -4.32 -16.48
N GLY A 24 25.44 -4.75 -17.06
CA GLY A 24 25.03 -6.16 -17.13
C GLY A 24 24.33 -6.69 -15.86
N GLU A 25 24.05 -5.81 -14.89
CA GLU A 25 23.34 -6.11 -13.66
C GLU A 25 21.81 -6.01 -13.85
N PHE A 26 21.25 -6.90 -14.67
CA PHE A 26 19.83 -6.87 -15.03
C PHE A 26 18.88 -7.10 -13.85
N GLU A 27 19.27 -7.91 -12.86
CA GLU A 27 18.47 -8.14 -11.65
C GLU A 27 18.34 -6.86 -10.82
N THR A 28 19.45 -6.15 -10.63
CA THR A 28 19.50 -4.86 -9.93
C THR A 28 18.68 -3.81 -10.68
N ALA A 29 18.83 -3.70 -12.00
CA ALA A 29 18.05 -2.79 -12.83
C ALA A 29 16.54 -3.02 -12.69
N LYS A 30 16.11 -4.29 -12.63
CA LYS A 30 14.69 -4.65 -12.50
C LYS A 30 14.12 -4.24 -11.14
N GLN A 31 14.90 -4.29 -10.07
CA GLN A 31 14.45 -3.86 -8.74
C GLN A 31 14.08 -2.37 -8.72
N PHE A 32 14.86 -1.51 -9.38
CA PHE A 32 14.55 -0.08 -9.49
C PHE A 32 13.28 0.23 -10.29
N MET A 33 12.88 -0.66 -11.21
CA MET A 33 11.63 -0.54 -11.97
C MET A 33 10.41 -1.11 -11.22
N GLN A 34 10.60 -2.00 -10.25
CA GLN A 34 9.51 -2.70 -9.55
C GLN A 34 9.00 -1.99 -8.28
N GLU A 35 9.71 -0.99 -7.76
CA GLU A 35 9.31 -0.24 -6.55
C GLU A 35 7.98 0.55 -6.69
N GLU A 36 7.34 0.54 -7.85
CA GLU A 36 6.11 1.26 -8.12
C GLU A 36 4.82 0.45 -7.94
N GLU A 37 4.86 -0.86 -7.70
CA GLU A 37 3.65 -1.52 -7.24
C GLU A 37 3.41 -1.08 -5.79
N PRO A 38 2.38 -0.25 -5.50
CA PRO A 38 2.03 0.01 -4.11
C PRO A 38 1.83 -1.37 -3.47
N PRO A 39 2.36 -1.62 -2.26
CA PRO A 39 2.15 -2.89 -1.59
C PRO A 39 0.66 -3.13 -1.62
N HIS A 40 0.26 -4.14 -2.40
CA HIS A 40 -1.12 -4.50 -2.66
C HIS A 40 -1.79 -4.46 -1.30
N LYS A 41 -2.64 -3.45 -1.08
CA LYS A 41 -3.30 -3.22 0.20
C LYS A 41 -3.95 -4.56 0.49
N LYS A 42 -3.40 -5.36 1.40
CA LYS A 42 -4.02 -6.60 1.83
C LYS A 42 -5.31 -6.11 2.47
N ILE A 43 -6.39 -6.15 1.70
CA ILE A 43 -7.74 -5.99 2.19
C ILE A 43 -7.93 -7.23 3.05
N SER A 44 -7.43 -7.20 4.28
CA SER A 44 -7.90 -8.08 5.32
C SER A 44 -9.35 -7.68 5.50
N LYS A 45 -10.25 -8.44 4.88
CA LYS A 45 -11.67 -8.41 5.14
C LYS A 45 -11.83 -8.53 6.66
N LYS A 46 -12.06 -7.42 7.37
CA LYS A 46 -12.59 -7.49 8.73
C LYS A 46 -14.00 -8.04 8.59
N SER A 47 -14.14 -9.32 8.91
CA SER A 47 -15.38 -10.05 9.05
C SER A 47 -16.36 -9.26 9.94
N SER A 48 -17.37 -8.67 9.32
CA SER A 48 -18.80 -8.65 9.71
C SER A 48 -19.23 -9.10 11.13
N GLY A 49 -18.60 -8.62 12.21
CA GLY A 49 -18.91 -9.08 13.57
C GLY A 49 -19.16 -8.00 14.64
N GLU A 50 -18.98 -6.72 14.34
CA GLU A 50 -18.89 -5.68 15.39
C GLU A 50 -20.07 -4.68 15.41
N TYR A 51 -21.25 -5.10 14.94
CA TYR A 51 -22.49 -4.30 15.01
C TYR A 51 -23.54 -4.84 16.00
N VAL A 52 -23.42 -6.10 16.45
CA VAL A 52 -24.42 -6.72 17.35
C VAL A 52 -24.26 -6.27 18.81
N SER A 53 -23.07 -5.85 19.23
CA SER A 53 -22.81 -5.50 20.63
C SER A 53 -23.52 -4.21 21.10
N LYS A 54 -23.76 -3.25 20.21
CA LYS A 54 -24.36 -1.94 20.60
C LYS A 54 -25.88 -1.96 20.72
N ILE A 55 -26.56 -2.92 20.10
CA ILE A 55 -28.03 -3.03 20.17
C ILE A 55 -28.47 -3.80 21.42
N ALA A 56 -27.68 -4.78 21.86
CA ALA A 56 -28.06 -5.65 22.98
C ALA A 56 -28.07 -4.97 24.37
N VAL A 57 -27.41 -3.82 24.54
CA VAL A 57 -27.29 -3.17 25.87
C VAL A 57 -28.52 -2.34 26.22
N ASN A 58 -29.31 -1.88 25.24
CA ASN A 58 -30.40 -0.92 25.49
C ASN A 58 -31.80 -1.56 25.61
N SER A 59 -31.95 -2.88 25.45
CA SER A 59 -33.25 -3.56 25.52
C SER A 59 -33.51 -4.31 26.83
N ALA A 60 -32.63 -4.22 27.83
CA ALA A 60 -32.80 -4.89 29.12
C ALA A 60 -33.18 -3.96 30.29
N VAL A 61 -33.43 -2.67 30.03
CA VAL A 61 -33.94 -1.71 31.02
C VAL A 61 -35.31 -1.21 30.59
N GLY A 62 -36.35 -1.99 30.90
CA GLY A 62 -37.72 -1.58 30.62
C GLY A 62 -38.76 -2.70 30.71
N SER A 63 -38.95 -3.28 31.88
CA SER A 63 -40.30 -3.70 32.29
C SER A 63 -40.41 -3.55 33.80
N ASN A 64 -41.27 -2.62 34.21
CA ASN A 64 -41.85 -2.57 35.55
C ASN A 64 -42.64 -3.83 35.85
#